data_AF-A0A9D8GEJ7-F1
#
_entry.id   AF-A0A9D8GEJ7-F1
#
_cell.length_a   1.000
_cell.length_b   1.000
_cell.length_c   1.000
_cell.angle_alpha   90.00
_cell.angle_beta   90.00
_cell.angle_gamma   90.00
#
_symmetry.space_group_name_H-M   'P 1'
#
loop_
_entity.id
_entity.type
_entity.pdbx_description
1 polymer ?
#
loop_
_entity_poly.entity_id
_entity_poly.type
_entity_poly.pdbx_seq_one_letter_code
_entity_poly.pdbx_strand_id
1 'polypeptide(L)'
;GIGGVGSWAAEALVRSGIGRISLIDMDHISVSNINRQVHALHSTLGASKIEVMAERLRDIRPDMDVQLIDDFLTLDNLEQRLDSSSR
;
A
#
# COMPACT_ATOMS: atom_id res chain seq x y z
N GLY A 1 5.13 -1.68 4.28
CA GLY A 1 5.52 -2.63 3.22
C GLY A 1 4.29 -3.25 2.59
N ILE A 2 4.12 -3.06 1.29
CA ILE A 2 3.01 -3.53 0.45
C ILE A 2 3.48 -4.73 -0.36
N GLY A 3 3.87 -5.81 0.34
CA GLY A 3 4.40 -7.03 -0.24
C GLY A 3 3.42 -8.21 -0.20
N GLY A 4 3.96 -9.43 -0.05
CA GLY A 4 3.17 -10.68 -0.07
C GLY A 4 2.16 -10.84 1.07
N VAL A 5 2.29 -10.05 2.15
CA VAL A 5 1.32 -10.01 3.25
C VAL A 5 0.62 -8.67 3.29
N GLY A 6 1.39 -7.57 3.27
CA GLY A 6 0.85 -6.22 3.40
C GLY A 6 -0.17 -5.83 2.34
N SER A 7 -0.05 -6.36 1.12
CA SER A 7 -1.01 -6.09 0.05
C SER A 7 -2.39 -6.71 0.31
N TRP A 8 -2.42 -7.95 0.81
CA TRP A 8 -3.67 -8.60 1.25
C TRP A 8 -4.22 -7.98 2.54
N ALA A 9 -3.35 -7.55 3.45
CA ALA A 9 -3.79 -6.84 4.64
C ALA A 9 -4.49 -5.53 4.29
N ALA A 10 -3.92 -4.71 3.38
CA ALA A 10 -4.53 -3.48 2.91
C ALA A 10 -5.89 -3.73 2.23
N GLU A 11 -5.97 -4.76 1.37
CA GLU A 11 -7.22 -5.20 0.74
C GLU A 11 -8.29 -5.59 1.79
N ALA A 12 -7.90 -6.35 2.80
CA ALA A 12 -8.80 -6.78 3.87
C ALA A 12 -9.29 -5.60 4.72
N LEU A 13 -8.41 -4.63 5.01
CA LEU A 13 -8.76 -3.44 5.79
C LEU A 13 -9.81 -2.58 5.07
N VAL A 14 -9.64 -2.29 3.78
CA VAL A 14 -10.64 -1.51 3.03
C VAL A 14 -11.98 -2.26 2.93
N ARG A 15 -11.96 -3.58 2.71
CA ARG A 15 -13.17 -4.41 2.65
C ARG A 15 -13.86 -4.55 4.01
N SER A 16 -13.17 -4.21 5.09
CA SER A 16 -13.71 -4.19 6.46
C SER A 16 -14.17 -2.80 6.91
N GLY A 17 -14.18 -1.81 6.00
CA GLY A 17 -14.73 -0.48 6.27
C GLY A 17 -13.74 0.51 6.91
N ILE A 18 -12.45 0.18 6.97
CA ILE A 18 -11.42 1.17 7.38
C ILE A 18 -11.45 2.36 6.41
N GLY A 19 -11.52 3.58 6.96
CA GLY A 19 -11.69 4.81 6.16
C GLY A 19 -10.40 5.55 5.83
N ARG A 20 -9.30 5.20 6.48
CA ARG A 20 -8.00 5.81 6.24
C ARG A 20 -6.89 4.78 6.32
N ILE A 21 -6.01 4.75 5.33
CA ILE A 21 -4.86 3.84 5.27
C ILE A 21 -3.63 4.60 4.76
N SER A 22 -2.50 4.43 5.45
CA SER A 22 -1.19 4.87 4.95
C SER A 22 -0.44 3.68 4.36
N LEU A 23 0.02 3.81 3.12
CA LEU A 23 0.83 2.81 2.42
C LEU A 23 2.28 3.30 2.37
N ILE A 24 3.19 2.54 3.01
CA ILE A 24 4.63 2.85 3.05
C ILE A 24 5.39 1.72 2.35
N ASP A 25 5.90 1.97 1.16
CA ASP A 25 6.75 1.06 0.37
C ASP A 25 7.38 1.85 -0.78
N MET A 26 8.64 1.58 -1.12
CA MET A 26 9.38 2.27 -2.19
C MET A 26 9.66 1.38 -3.41
N ASP A 27 9.18 0.13 -3.38
CA ASP A 27 9.42 -0.82 -4.46
C ASP A 27 8.42 -0.66 -5.61
N HIS A 28 8.84 -1.16 -6.77
CA HIS A 28 8.00 -1.35 -7.95
C HIS A 28 7.57 -2.81 -8.11
N ILE A 29 6.52 -3.04 -8.89
CA ILE A 29 5.97 -4.36 -9.18
C ILE A 29 6.90 -5.10 -10.14
N SER A 30 7.31 -6.32 -9.76
CA SER A 30 8.10 -7.22 -10.60
C SER A 30 7.35 -8.51 -10.93
N VAL A 31 7.76 -9.19 -12.01
CA VAL A 31 7.20 -10.50 -12.41
C VAL A 31 7.24 -11.51 -11.28
N SER A 32 8.32 -11.48 -10.48
CA SER A 32 8.48 -12.39 -9.35
C SER A 32 7.40 -12.22 -8.28
N ASN A 33 6.69 -11.09 -8.24
CA ASN A 33 5.68 -10.79 -7.23
C ASN A 33 4.29 -11.40 -7.52
N ILE A 34 4.01 -11.75 -8.79
CA ILE A 34 2.69 -12.22 -9.25
C ILE A 34 2.17 -13.41 -8.42
N ASN A 35 3.05 -14.30 -7.96
CA ASN A 35 2.65 -15.48 -7.21
C ASN A 35 2.15 -15.20 -5.78
N ARG A 36 2.25 -13.97 -5.27
CA ARG A 36 1.98 -13.69 -3.85
C ARG A 36 1.46 -12.29 -3.50
N GLN A 37 1.39 -11.35 -4.45
CA GLN A 37 0.98 -9.96 -4.17
C GLN A 37 -0.27 -9.60 -4.98
N VAL A 38 -1.33 -9.12 -4.33
CA VAL A 38 -2.64 -8.93 -4.98
C VAL A 38 -2.64 -7.89 -6.11
N HIS A 39 -1.76 -6.89 -6.04
CA HIS A 39 -1.63 -5.84 -7.04
C HIS A 39 -0.65 -6.19 -8.18
N ALA A 40 0.04 -7.34 -8.11
CA ALA A 40 1.00 -7.77 -9.13
C ALA A 40 0.30 -8.54 -10.26
N LEU A 41 -0.05 -7.83 -11.33
CA LEU A 41 -0.65 -8.37 -12.55
C LEU A 41 0.28 -8.09 -13.73
N HIS A 42 0.13 -8.83 -14.84
CA HIS A 42 0.89 -8.54 -16.06
C HIS A 42 0.69 -7.09 -16.56
N SER A 43 -0.50 -6.51 -16.34
CA SER A 43 -0.83 -5.14 -16.71
C SER A 43 -0.21 -4.06 -15.80
N THR A 44 0.33 -4.44 -14.65
CA THR A 44 0.86 -3.50 -13.63
C THR A 44 2.36 -3.64 -13.40
N LEU A 45 3.05 -4.46 -14.21
CA LEU A 45 4.50 -4.63 -14.12
C LEU A 45 5.24 -3.30 -14.32
N GLY A 46 6.22 -3.04 -13.45
CA GLY A 46 7.03 -1.82 -13.50
C GLY A 46 6.37 -0.59 -12.86
N ALA A 47 5.12 -0.65 -12.45
CA ALA A 47 4.46 0.44 -11.70
C ALA A 47 4.83 0.41 -10.21
N SER A 48 4.65 1.55 -9.53
CA SER A 48 4.82 1.65 -8.08
C SER A 48 3.81 0.76 -7.35
N LYS A 49 4.26 0.02 -6.33
CA LYS A 49 3.37 -0.84 -5.54
C LYS A 49 2.31 -0.04 -4.80
N ILE A 50 2.69 1.11 -4.20
CA ILE A 50 1.77 1.91 -3.40
C ILE A 50 0.73 2.62 -4.26
N GLU A 51 1.10 3.07 -5.47
CA GLU A 51 0.16 3.73 -6.39
C GLU A 51 -0.89 2.75 -6.90
N VAL A 52 -0.46 1.59 -7.43
CA VAL A 52 -1.39 0.55 -7.93
C VAL A 52 -2.28 0.03 -6.81
N MET A 53 -1.74 -0.15 -5.60
CA MET A 53 -2.55 -0.54 -4.46
C MET A 53 -3.55 0.57 -4.10
N ALA A 54 -3.17 1.84 -4.12
CA ALA A 54 -4.08 2.95 -3.83
C ALA A 54 -5.24 3.05 -4.82
N GLU A 55 -4.96 2.91 -6.12
CA GLU A 55 -6.00 2.84 -7.16
C GLU A 55 -6.97 1.70 -6.87
N ARG A 56 -6.45 0.50 -6.65
CA ARG A 56 -7.26 -0.68 -6.31
C ARG A 56 -8.12 -0.46 -5.06
N LEU A 57 -7.57 0.16 -4.02
CA LEU A 57 -8.31 0.44 -2.80
C LEU A 57 -9.44 1.45 -3.04
N ARG A 58 -9.21 2.48 -3.87
CA ARG A 58 -10.23 3.46 -4.25
C ARG A 58 -11.31 2.86 -5.15
N ASP A 59 -10.97 1.88 -6.00
CA ASP A 59 -11.97 1.12 -6.76
C ASP A 59 -12.93 0.34 -5.84
N ILE A 60 -12.44 -0.14 -4.69
CA ILE A 60 -13.27 -0.81 -3.68
C ILE A 60 -14.07 0.21 -2.86
N ARG A 61 -13.44 1.33 -2.49
CA ARG A 61 -14.03 2.39 -1.67
C ARG A 61 -13.59 3.77 -2.17
N PRO A 62 -14.40 4.45 -3.00
CA PRO A 62 -14.02 5.71 -3.66
C PRO A 62 -13.73 6.88 -2.71
N ASP A 63 -14.34 6.88 -1.52
CA ASP A 63 -14.21 7.93 -0.50
C ASP A 63 -13.05 7.69 0.48
N MET A 64 -12.23 6.65 0.28
CA MET A 64 -11.17 6.32 1.22
C MET A 64 -10.02 7.33 1.19
N ASP A 65 -9.56 7.75 2.37
CA ASP A 65 -8.32 8.53 2.51
C ASP A 65 -7.10 7.60 2.45
N VAL A 66 -6.33 7.71 1.37
CA VAL A 66 -5.12 6.90 1.15
C VAL A 66 -3.90 7.81 1.09
N GLN A 67 -3.04 7.68 2.09
CA GLN A 67 -1.77 8.40 2.14
C GLN A 67 -0.65 7.51 1.59
N LEU A 68 0.08 8.01 0.59
CA LEU A 68 1.21 7.31 -0.02
C LEU A 68 2.51 7.86 0.53
N ILE A 69 3.39 6.97 0.99
CA ILE A 69 4.70 7.31 1.51
C ILE A 69 5.71 6.43 0.75
N ASP A 70 6.33 7.04 -0.26
CA ASP A 70 7.35 6.43 -1.09
C ASP A 70 8.71 6.50 -0.38
N ASP A 71 8.88 5.66 0.64
CA ASP A 71 10.06 5.63 1.50
C ASP A 71 10.18 4.26 2.19
N PHE A 72 11.37 3.94 2.70
CA PHE A 72 11.55 2.82 3.62
C PHE A 72 11.45 3.28 5.07
N LEU A 73 10.93 2.41 5.94
CA LEU A 73 11.03 2.63 7.38
C LEU A 73 12.46 2.36 7.84
N THR A 74 13.09 3.37 8.43
CA THR A 74 14.38 3.31 9.11
C THR A 74 14.18 3.66 10.58
N LEU A 75 15.17 3.38 11.43
CA LEU A 75 15.09 3.79 12.84
C LEU A 75 14.99 5.31 13.00
N ASP A 76 15.60 6.06 12.08
CA ASP A 76 15.62 7.52 12.12
C ASP A 76 14.27 8.16 11.77
N ASN A 77 13.47 7.50 10.92
CA ASN A 77 12.16 8.02 10.49
C ASN A 77 10.97 7.31 11.16
N LEU A 78 11.20 6.25 11.94
CA LEU A 78 10.16 5.40 12.51
C LEU A 78 9.12 6.19 13.31
N GLU A 79 9.58 7.01 14.25
CA GLU A 79 8.71 7.80 15.13
C GLU A 79 7.87 8.79 14.32
N GLN A 80 8.51 9.54 13.42
CA GLN A 80 7.83 10.49 12.55
C GLN A 80 6.77 9.83 11.65
N ARG A 81 7.04 8.62 11.15
CA ARG A 81 6.16 7.93 10.19
C ARG A 81 5.01 7.17 10.86
N LEU A 82 5.19 6.73 12.10
CA LEU A 82 4.18 5.98 12.86
C LEU A 82 3.39 6.83 13.84
N ASP A 83 3.85 8.05 14.17
CA ASP A 83 3.11 8.94 15.04
C ASP A 83 1.81 9.41 14.38
N SER A 84 0.69 8.93 14.91
CA SER A 84 -0.65 9.33 14.51
C SER A 84 -1.11 10.64 15.16
N SER A 85 -0.30 11.27 16.02
CA SER A 85 -0.67 12.46 16.80
C SER A 85 -0.81 13.75 15.97
N SER A 86 -0.62 13.66 14.66
CA SER A 86 -0.80 14.76 13.72
C SER A 86 -1.89 14.43 12.68
N ARG A 87 -3.15 14.33 13.10
CA ARG A 87 -4.39 14.67 12.35
C ARG A 87 -5.65 14.17 13.03
#